data_AF-A0A427YKF9-F1
#
_entry.id   AF-A0A427YKF9-F1
#
_cell.length_a   1.000
_cell.length_b   1.000
_cell.length_c   1.000
_cell.angle_alpha   90.00
_cell.angle_beta   90.00
_cell.angle_gamma   90.00
#
_symmetry.space_group_name_H-M   'P 1'
#
loop_
_entity.id
_entity.type
_entity.pdbx_description
1 polymer ?
#
loop_
_entity_poly.entity_id
_entity_poly.type
_entity_poly.pdbx_seq_one_letter_code
_entity_poly.pdbx_strand_id
1 'polypeptide(L)'
;MTWMMTVPVNFATAIFHDIGISNGIDFSPDGQTMYYIGTMVLGIYQYDYNESTGLPSNKRLFALSPFEARWDRRMSGRFDGICVDARGNV
;
A
#
# COMPACT_ATOMS: atom_id res chain seq x y z
N MET A 1 -8.81 -28.05 22.01
CA MET A 1 -9.80 -26.96 22.06
C MET A 1 -9.28 -25.90 21.10
N THR A 2 -9.74 -25.91 19.85
CA THR A 2 -9.22 -25.04 18.78
C THR A 2 -10.32 -24.04 18.44
N TRP A 3 -10.10 -22.77 18.77
CA TRP A 3 -10.99 -21.70 18.37
C TRP A 3 -10.75 -21.40 16.89
N MET A 4 -11.69 -21.80 16.03
CA MET A 4 -11.78 -21.22 14.68
C MET A 4 -12.35 -19.81 14.87
N MET A 5 -11.55 -18.77 14.60
CA MET A 5 -12.10 -17.43 14.39
C MET A 5 -12.98 -17.50 13.14
N THR A 6 -14.28 -17.60 13.31
CA THR A 6 -15.25 -17.30 12.25
C THR A 6 -15.17 -15.80 12.01
N VAL A 7 -14.36 -15.38 11.04
CA VAL A 7 -14.44 -14.02 10.53
C VAL A 7 -15.84 -13.87 9.91
N PRO A 8 -16.69 -12.94 10.39
CA PRO A 8 -18.00 -12.77 9.80
C PRO A 8 -17.85 -12.42 8.32
N VAL A 9 -18.53 -13.21 7.48
CA VAL A 9 -18.63 -12.92 6.05
C VAL A 9 -19.23 -11.52 5.86
N ASN A 10 -18.59 -10.69 5.02
CA ASN A 10 -18.98 -9.32 4.67
C ASN A 10 -18.72 -8.22 5.72
N PHE A 11 -17.66 -8.32 6.53
CA PHE A 11 -17.16 -7.16 7.30
C PHE A 11 -15.91 -6.55 6.64
N ALA A 12 -15.76 -5.22 6.75
CA ALA A 12 -14.57 -4.50 6.29
C ALA A 12 -14.03 -3.58 7.40
N THR A 13 -12.72 -3.58 7.59
CA THR A 13 -12.01 -2.70 8.53
C THR A 13 -11.36 -1.57 7.75
N ALA A 14 -11.56 -0.32 8.18
CA ALA A 14 -10.80 0.80 7.66
C ALA A 14 -9.35 0.72 8.16
N ILE A 15 -8.39 0.60 7.25
CA ILE A 15 -6.95 0.52 7.58
C ILE A 15 -6.22 1.86 7.43
N PHE A 16 -6.72 2.74 6.57
CA PHE A 16 -6.15 4.05 6.30
C PHE A 16 -7.25 5.11 6.18
N HIS A 17 -6.90 6.35 6.55
CA HIS A 17 -7.76 7.52 6.48
C HIS A 17 -7.04 8.65 5.72
N ASP A 18 -7.79 9.67 5.30
CA ASP A 18 -7.24 10.92 4.71
C ASP A 18 -6.32 10.73 3.49
N ILE A 19 -6.64 9.75 2.64
CA ILE A 19 -5.76 9.32 1.53
C ILE A 19 -5.95 10.15 0.24
N GLY A 20 -7.03 10.91 0.15
CA GLY A 20 -7.43 11.63 -1.07
C GLY A 20 -7.94 10.68 -2.15
N ILE A 21 -7.04 10.05 -2.91
CA ILE A 21 -7.36 9.09 -3.98
C ILE A 21 -6.59 7.80 -3.70
N SER A 22 -7.28 6.78 -3.21
CA SER A 22 -6.71 5.43 -3.03
C SER A 22 -6.43 4.80 -4.38
N ASN A 23 -5.29 4.13 -4.51
CA ASN A 23 -4.91 3.54 -5.79
C ASN A 23 -4.22 2.17 -5.62
N GLY A 24 -2.98 1.98 -6.09
CA GLY A 24 -2.29 0.69 -6.06
C GLY A 24 -2.02 0.12 -4.66
N ILE A 25 -2.17 -1.20 -4.56
CA ILE A 25 -1.74 -2.02 -3.42
C ILE A 25 -1.19 -3.34 -3.95
N ASP A 26 -0.07 -3.81 -3.40
CA ASP A 26 0.43 -5.16 -3.62
C ASP A 26 1.38 -5.60 -2.48
N PHE A 27 1.78 -6.87 -2.47
CA PHE A 27 2.51 -7.49 -1.37
C PHE A 27 3.80 -8.16 -1.85
N SER A 28 4.83 -8.19 -0.99
CA SER A 28 6.04 -8.96 -1.27
C SER A 28 5.74 -10.47 -1.36
N PRO A 29 6.53 -11.26 -2.11
CA PRO A 29 6.28 -12.69 -2.27
C PRO A 29 6.32 -13.51 -0.97
N ASP A 30 6.99 -12.98 0.07
CA ASP A 30 7.05 -13.58 1.41
C ASP A 30 5.91 -13.11 2.35
N GLY A 31 5.02 -12.23 1.86
CA GLY A 31 3.87 -11.73 2.61
C GLY A 31 4.17 -10.70 3.69
N GLN A 32 5.45 -10.36 3.91
CA GLN A 32 5.85 -9.54 5.06
C GLN A 32 5.81 -8.03 4.78
N THR A 33 5.77 -7.62 3.51
CA THR A 33 5.76 -6.22 3.11
C THR A 33 4.51 -5.91 2.28
N MET A 34 3.80 -4.85 2.65
CA MET A 34 2.72 -4.29 1.84
C MET A 34 3.20 -2.98 1.21
N TYR A 35 3.00 -2.82 -0.10
CA TYR A 35 3.19 -1.58 -0.84
C TYR A 35 1.85 -0.91 -1.09
N TYR A 36 1.80 0.41 -0.92
CA TYR A 36 0.59 1.19 -1.11
C TYR A 36 0.85 2.53 -1.78
N ILE A 37 -0.05 2.91 -2.67
CA ILE A 37 -0.09 4.18 -3.37
C ILE A 37 -1.43 4.85 -3.10
N GLY A 38 -1.36 6.10 -2.64
CA GLY A 38 -2.44 7.06 -2.83
C GLY A 38 -2.02 8.08 -3.87
N THR A 39 -2.80 8.31 -4.93
CA THR A 39 -2.42 9.21 -6.05
C THR A 39 -2.18 10.66 -5.60
N MET A 40 -2.73 11.08 -4.45
CA MET A 40 -2.47 12.40 -3.86
C MET A 40 -1.18 12.47 -3.04
N VAL A 41 -0.62 11.30 -2.69
CA VAL A 41 0.62 11.13 -1.96
C VAL A 41 1.69 10.75 -2.97
N LEU A 42 2.66 11.64 -3.19
CA LEU A 42 3.59 11.58 -4.33
C LEU A 42 4.73 10.56 -4.12
N GLY A 43 4.39 9.37 -3.63
CA GLY A 43 5.34 8.28 -3.40
C GLY A 43 4.66 6.94 -3.18
N ILE A 44 5.44 5.89 -3.36
CA ILE A 44 5.10 4.52 -2.97
C ILE A 44 5.55 4.35 -1.53
N TYR A 45 4.64 3.91 -0.66
CA TYR A 45 4.96 3.60 0.73
C TYR A 45 4.96 2.09 0.95
N GLN A 46 5.90 1.61 1.76
CA GLN A 46 5.93 0.24 2.23
C GLN A 46 5.62 0.17 3.73
N TYR A 47 5.05 -0.95 4.16
CA TYR A 47 4.61 -1.24 5.51
C TYR A 47 5.03 -2.66 5.87
N ASP A 48 5.31 -2.91 7.14
CA ASP A 48 5.33 -4.28 7.66
C ASP A 48 3.89 -4.80 7.66
N TYR A 49 3.64 -5.96 7.05
CA TYR A 49 2.32 -6.56 6.96
C TYR A 49 2.21 -7.79 7.86
N ASN A 50 1.19 -7.81 8.71
CA ASN A 50 0.88 -8.96 9.55
C ASN A 50 -0.27 -9.75 8.93
N GLU A 51 0.03 -10.84 8.25
CA GLU A 51 -0.99 -11.70 7.60
C GLU A 51 -2.03 -12.26 8.58
N SER A 52 -1.64 -12.51 9.84
CA SER A 52 -2.57 -13.08 10.84
C SER A 52 -3.66 -12.08 11.27
N THR A 53 -3.37 -10.78 11.18
CA THR A 53 -4.32 -9.72 11.57
C THR A 53 -4.85 -8.93 10.38
N GLY A 54 -4.18 -9.00 9.22
CA GLY A 54 -4.45 -8.18 8.05
C GLY A 54 -4.04 -6.71 8.20
N LEU A 55 -3.25 -6.36 9.22
CA LEU A 55 -2.94 -4.97 9.55
C LEU A 55 -1.51 -4.56 9.09
N PRO A 56 -1.38 -3.44 8.37
CA PRO A 56 -0.08 -2.83 8.07
C PRO A 56 0.43 -1.97 9.24
N SER A 57 1.74 -1.87 9.39
CA SER A 57 2.41 -1.02 10.38
C SER A 57 3.73 -0.46 9.85
N ASN A 58 4.39 0.42 10.62
CA ASN A 58 5.72 0.95 10.31
C ASN A 58 5.85 1.52 8.88
N LYS A 59 5.01 2.50 8.55
CA LYS A 59 5.03 3.21 7.25
C LYS A 59 6.42 3.76 6.93
N ARG A 60 6.96 3.41 5.77
CA ARG A 60 8.26 3.89 5.25
C ARG A 60 8.11 4.30 3.79
N LEU A 61 8.82 5.35 3.38
CA LEU A 61 8.90 5.71 1.96
C LEU A 61 9.72 4.63 1.23
N PHE A 62 9.17 4.07 0.15
CA PHE A 62 9.88 3.12 -0.71
C PHE A 62 10.46 3.84 -1.94
N ALA A 63 9.63 4.60 -2.65
CA ALA A 63 10.04 5.38 -3.80
C ALA A 63 9.32 6.73 -3.81
N LEU A 64 10.04 7.80 -4.13
CA LEU A 64 9.47 9.13 -4.31
C LEU A 64 9.20 9.38 -5.79
N SER A 65 8.12 10.09 -6.11
CA SER A 65 7.89 10.54 -7.48
C SER A 65 9.04 11.44 -7.92
N PRO A 66 9.71 11.16 -9.05
CA PRO A 66 10.78 12.02 -9.57
C PRO A 66 10.24 13.39 -10.04
N PHE A 67 8.92 13.55 -10.11
CA PHE A 67 8.26 14.76 -10.58
C PHE A 67 7.85 15.73 -9.46
N GLU A 68 8.11 15.41 -8.20
CA GLU A 68 7.99 16.35 -7.06
C GLU A 68 8.80 17.65 -7.27
N ALA A 69 9.88 17.58 -8.04
CA ALA A 69 10.80 18.70 -8.27
C ALA A 69 10.38 19.68 -9.38
N ARG A 70 9.24 19.48 -10.06
CA ARG A 70 8.77 20.42 -11.10
C ARG A 70 7.68 21.33 -10.52
N TRP A 71 7.91 22.65 -10.63
CA TRP A 71 7.03 23.74 -10.15
C TRP A 71 5.57 23.61 -10.65
N ASP A 72 5.39 22.94 -11.78
CA ASP A 72 4.11 22.56 -12.36
C ASP A 72 3.67 21.18 -11.84
N ARG A 73 2.87 21.17 -10.77
CA ARG A 73 2.22 19.97 -10.22
C ARG A 73 1.10 19.38 -11.08
N ARG A 74 0.75 20.01 -12.21
CA ARG A 74 -0.32 19.57 -13.13
C ARG A 74 0.22 18.68 -14.26
N MET A 75 1.51 18.78 -14.55
CA MET A 75 2.20 17.99 -15.58
C MET A 75 3.12 16.90 -15.02
N SER A 76 3.16 16.75 -13.69
CA SER A 76 3.87 15.66 -13.03
C SER A 76 3.03 14.37 -13.03
N GLY A 77 3.56 13.30 -13.61
CA GLY A 77 2.95 11.98 -13.52
C GLY A 77 2.76 11.56 -12.06
N ARG A 78 1.63 10.92 -11.77
CA ARG A 78 1.30 10.39 -10.44
C ARG A 78 1.30 8.88 -10.48
N PHE A 79 1.64 8.26 -9.37
CA PHE A 79 1.51 6.83 -9.22
C PHE A 79 0.02 6.44 -9.18
N ASP A 80 -0.30 5.35 -9.86
CA ASP A 80 -1.64 4.79 -10.04
C ASP A 80 -1.65 3.38 -9.43
N GLY A 81 -1.80 2.34 -10.24
CA GLY A 81 -1.60 0.95 -9.84
C GLY A 81 -0.14 0.56 -9.60
N ILE A 82 0.03 -0.62 -8.99
CA ILE A 82 1.32 -1.28 -8.69
C ILE A 82 1.14 -2.79 -8.83
N CYS A 83 2.21 -3.49 -9.21
CA CYS A 83 2.27 -4.94 -9.18
C CYS A 83 3.68 -5.38 -8.79
N VAL A 84 3.77 -6.32 -7.86
CA VAL A 84 5.00 -6.98 -7.44
C VAL A 84 5.17 -8.25 -8.25
N ASP A 85 6.31 -8.42 -8.91
CA ASP A 85 6.60 -9.66 -9.64
C ASP A 85 7.02 -10.81 -8.70
N ALA A 86 7.11 -12.03 -9.24
CA ALA A 86 7.48 -13.22 -8.47
C ALA A 86 8.91 -13.18 -7.86
N ARG A 87 9.74 -12.22 -8.26
CA ARG A 87 11.08 -11.98 -7.71
C ARG A 87 11.09 -10.85 -6.68
N GLY A 88 9.95 -10.21 -6.42
CA GLY A 88 9.81 -9.10 -5.49
C GLY A 88 10.14 -7.74 -6.09
N ASN A 89 10.18 -7.62 -7.43
CA ASN A 89 10.38 -6.31 -8.06
C ASN A 89 9.07 -5.53 -8.09
N VAL A 90 9.16 -4.24 -7.77
CA VAL A 90 8.09 -3.23 -7.81
C VAL A 90 8.33 -2.27 -8.98
#